data_AF-B4WSQ5-F1
#
_entry.id   AF-B4WSQ5-F1
#
_cell.length_a   1.000
_cell.length_b   1.000
_cell.length_c   1.000
_cell.angle_alpha   90.00
_cell.angle_beta   90.00
_cell.angle_gamma   90.00
#
_symmetry.space_group_name_H-M   'P 1'
#
loop_
_entity.id
_entity.type
_entity.pdbx_description
1 polymer ?
#
loop_
_entity_poly.entity_id
_entity_poly.type
_entity_poly.pdbx_seq_one_letter_code
_entity_poly.pdbx_strand_id
1 'polypeptide(L)'
;MEGGGIEAWLTLLIELMWDKQRILEMYLNIAQFSERTFGVEAASQQFFQLPARDLTSQEAALLAAVLPGPELYRIEAPSQEVLDRQSWILVQMSQLGGTAYLQQLQRESE
;
A
#
# COMPACT_ATOMS: atom_id res chain seq x y z
N MET A 1 -28.77 18.24 0.32
CA MET A 1 -28.52 17.79 -1.07
C MET A 1 -27.08 18.18 -1.40
N GLU A 2 -26.12 17.59 -0.71
CA GLU A 2 -25.46 16.30 -1.03
C GLU A 2 -24.29 16.50 -2.01
N GLY A 3 -23.13 16.90 -1.45
CA GLY A 3 -21.84 16.83 -2.16
C GLY A 3 -21.42 15.40 -2.52
N GLY A 4 -22.11 14.38 -1.96
CA GLY A 4 -21.85 12.96 -2.25
C GLY A 4 -22.18 12.52 -3.68
N GLY A 5 -22.99 13.27 -4.44
CA GLY A 5 -23.33 12.88 -5.82
C GLY A 5 -22.15 12.96 -6.80
N ILE A 6 -21.28 13.96 -6.62
CA ILE A 6 -20.09 14.13 -7.46
C ILE A 6 -19.01 13.12 -7.04
N GLU A 7 -18.81 12.93 -5.74
CA GLU A 7 -17.86 11.95 -5.19
C GLU A 7 -18.23 10.52 -5.57
N ALA A 8 -19.52 10.17 -5.49
CA ALA A 8 -20.01 8.87 -5.92
C ALA A 8 -19.84 8.67 -7.44
N TRP A 9 -20.15 9.68 -8.25
CA TRP A 9 -19.96 9.64 -9.70
C TRP A 9 -18.48 9.51 -10.10
N LEU A 10 -17.58 10.22 -9.42
CA LEU A 10 -16.13 10.13 -9.65
C LEU A 10 -15.57 8.77 -9.24
N THR A 11 -16.01 8.23 -8.10
CA THR A 11 -15.62 6.89 -7.64
C THR A 11 -16.06 5.83 -8.64
N LEU A 12 -17.30 5.92 -9.14
CA LEU A 12 -17.84 5.00 -10.15
C LEU A 12 -17.10 5.11 -11.49
N LEU A 13 -16.74 6.32 -11.92
CA LEU A 13 -15.94 6.56 -13.13
C LEU A 13 -14.52 5.98 -13.00
N ILE A 14 -13.88 6.17 -11.84
CA ILE A 14 -12.54 5.62 -11.58
C ILE A 14 -12.60 4.08 -11.57
N GLU A 15 -13.61 3.49 -10.93
CA GLU A 15 -13.82 2.02 -10.93
C GLU A 15 -14.17 1.46 -12.31
N LEU A 16 -14.87 2.21 -13.16
CA LEU A 16 -15.26 1.77 -14.52
C LEU A 16 -14.16 1.95 -15.55
N MET A 17 -13.27 2.92 -15.37
CA MET A 17 -12.24 3.24 -16.35
C MET A 17 -10.90 2.57 -16.06
N TRP A 18 -10.59 2.29 -14.79
CA TRP A 18 -9.27 1.80 -14.37
C TRP A 18 -9.39 0.51 -13.56
N ASP A 19 -8.56 -0.48 -13.89
CA ASP A 19 -8.47 -1.71 -13.11
C ASP A 19 -8.04 -1.40 -11.67
N LYS A 20 -8.58 -2.17 -10.70
CA LYS A 20 -8.23 -2.02 -9.27
C LYS A 20 -6.71 -2.06 -9.03
N GLN A 21 -5.99 -2.84 -9.83
CA GLN A 21 -4.53 -2.91 -9.80
C GLN A 21 -3.89 -1.57 -10.19
N ARG A 22 -4.40 -0.91 -11.23
CA ARG A 22 -3.89 0.38 -11.72
C ARG A 22 -4.13 1.51 -10.74
N ILE A 23 -5.30 1.52 -10.09
CA ILE A 23 -5.61 2.49 -9.03
C ILE A 23 -4.62 2.33 -7.87
N LEU A 24 -4.38 1.09 -7.43
CA LEU A 24 -3.44 0.80 -6.34
C LEU A 24 -1.99 1.14 -6.72
N GLU A 25 -1.55 0.80 -7.93
CA GLU A 25 -0.22 1.16 -8.44
C GLU A 25 -0.01 2.68 -8.41
N MET A 26 -0.99 3.44 -8.93
CA MET A 26 -0.92 4.90 -8.95
C MET A 26 -0.92 5.49 -7.55
N TYR A 27 -1.77 4.99 -6.65
CA TYR A 27 -1.78 5.36 -5.22
C TYR A 27 -0.41 5.12 -4.58
N LEU A 28 0.17 3.93 -4.73
CA LEU A 28 1.45 3.57 -4.14
C LEU A 28 2.62 4.39 -4.71
N ASN A 29 2.52 4.88 -5.95
CA ASN A 29 3.53 5.74 -6.56
C ASN A 29 3.49 7.18 -6.05
N ILE A 30 2.34 7.66 -5.55
CA ILE A 30 2.19 9.03 -5.02
C ILE A 30 2.16 9.10 -3.50
N ALA A 31 1.99 7.96 -2.82
CA ALA A 31 1.91 7.89 -1.38
C ALA A 31 3.19 8.42 -0.72
N GLN A 32 3.03 9.20 0.35
CA GLN A 32 4.15 9.71 1.14
C GLN A 32 4.56 8.68 2.20
N PHE A 33 5.83 8.31 2.23
CA PHE A 33 6.42 7.37 3.20
C PHE A 33 7.37 8.04 4.19
N SER A 34 7.82 9.26 3.90
CA SER A 34 8.52 10.15 4.85
C SER A 34 8.42 11.61 4.37
N GLU A 35 8.98 12.57 5.13
CA GLU A 35 9.01 14.00 4.78
C GLU A 35 9.41 14.28 3.32
N ARG A 36 10.33 13.48 2.74
CA ARG A 36 10.87 13.70 1.38
C ARG A 36 10.78 12.48 0.48
N THR A 37 10.06 11.44 0.89
CA THR A 37 9.98 10.18 0.15
C THR A 37 8.56 9.92 -0.28
N PHE A 38 8.34 10.00 -1.59
CA PHE A 38 7.06 9.74 -2.23
C PHE A 38 7.21 8.57 -3.19
N GLY A 39 6.25 7.65 -3.14
CA GLY A 39 6.25 6.44 -3.94
C GLY A 39 6.92 5.26 -3.24
N VAL A 40 6.32 4.08 -3.43
CA VAL A 40 6.79 2.83 -2.82
C VAL A 40 8.18 2.42 -3.32
N GLU A 41 8.51 2.68 -4.59
CA GLU A 41 9.85 2.39 -5.13
C GLU A 41 10.91 3.27 -4.46
N ALA A 42 10.67 4.58 -4.35
CA ALA A 42 11.60 5.49 -3.70
C ALA A 42 11.78 5.13 -2.22
N ALA A 43 10.70 4.74 -1.52
CA ALA A 43 10.76 4.26 -0.15
C ALA A 43 11.58 2.97 -0.02
N SER A 44 11.36 2.00 -0.92
CA SER A 44 12.08 0.72 -0.92
C SER A 44 13.58 0.93 -1.05
N GLN A 45 13.99 1.77 -2.00
CA GLN A 45 15.38 2.13 -2.23
C GLN A 45 15.99 2.88 -1.05
N GLN A 46 15.25 3.82 -0.47
CA GLN A 46 15.75 4.65 0.63
C GLN A 46 15.93 3.88 1.94
N PHE A 47 14.96 3.03 2.32
CA PHE A 47 14.95 2.38 3.64
C PHE A 47 15.54 0.98 3.64
N PHE A 48 15.48 0.27 2.52
CA PHE A 48 15.92 -1.13 2.42
C PHE A 48 17.02 -1.35 1.37
N GLN A 49 17.31 -0.36 0.51
CA GLN A 49 18.28 -0.48 -0.58
C GLN A 49 17.93 -1.60 -1.57
N LEU A 50 16.63 -1.84 -1.76
CA LEU A 50 16.08 -2.86 -2.63
C LEU A 50 15.05 -2.21 -3.58
N PRO A 51 14.89 -2.74 -4.80
CA PRO A 51 13.73 -2.39 -5.63
C PRO A 51 12.44 -2.92 -4.98
N ALA A 52 11.30 -2.24 -5.18
CA ALA A 52 10.04 -2.56 -4.49
C ALA A 52 9.56 -4.00 -4.73
N ARG A 53 9.87 -4.56 -5.91
CA ARG A 53 9.56 -5.96 -6.27
C ARG A 53 10.33 -7.00 -5.46
N ASP A 54 11.46 -6.62 -4.87
CA ASP A 54 12.34 -7.54 -4.13
C ASP A 54 12.14 -7.42 -2.62
N LEU A 55 11.20 -6.57 -2.17
CA LEU A 55 10.83 -6.47 -0.77
C LEU A 55 10.29 -7.79 -0.25
N THR A 56 10.71 -8.14 0.96
CA THR A 56 10.10 -9.21 1.74
C THR A 56 8.71 -8.78 2.24
N SER A 57 7.87 -9.75 2.60
CA SER A 57 6.56 -9.45 3.20
C SER A 57 6.67 -8.59 4.45
N GLN A 58 7.76 -8.71 5.21
CA GLN A 58 8.00 -7.93 6.43
C GLN A 58 8.25 -6.45 6.10
N GLU A 59 9.10 -6.17 5.11
CA GLU A 59 9.40 -4.81 4.68
C GLU A 59 8.20 -4.16 3.99
N ALA A 60 7.49 -4.90 3.15
CA ALA A 60 6.25 -4.45 2.53
C ALA A 60 5.17 -4.12 3.58
N ALA A 61 5.01 -4.98 4.60
CA ALA A 61 4.09 -4.72 5.71
C ALA A 61 4.51 -3.50 6.54
N LEU A 62 5.80 -3.25 6.71
CA LEU A 62 6.30 -2.08 7.43
C LEU A 62 5.98 -0.78 6.66
N LEU A 63 6.23 -0.76 5.35
CA LEU A 63 5.84 0.36 4.49
C LEU A 63 4.33 0.60 4.54
N ALA A 64 3.52 -0.46 4.48
CA ALA A 64 2.07 -0.34 4.58
C ALA A 64 1.60 0.17 5.96
N ALA A 65 2.30 -0.17 7.04
CA ALA A 65 1.96 0.23 8.40
C ALA A 65 2.10 1.75 8.63
N VAL A 66 3.03 2.41 7.95
CA VAL A 66 3.29 3.85 8.14
C VAL A 66 2.41 4.77 7.29
N LEU A 67 1.76 4.24 6.23
CA LEU A 67 0.94 5.01 5.29
C LEU A 67 -0.15 5.88 5.93
N PRO A 68 -0.80 5.48 7.04
CA PRO A 68 -1.89 6.28 7.60
C PRO A 68 -1.44 7.50 8.41
N GLY A 69 -0.13 7.66 8.62
CA GLY A 69 0.43 8.81 9.34
C GLY A 69 1.93 8.98 9.07
N PRO A 70 2.35 9.26 7.82
CA PRO A 70 3.76 9.27 7.44
C PRO A 70 4.57 10.38 8.13
N GLU A 71 3.93 11.42 8.66
CA GLU A 71 4.56 12.45 9.48
C GLU A 71 4.81 12.00 10.93
N LEU A 72 4.04 11.01 11.41
CA LEU A 72 4.06 10.53 12.79
C LEU A 72 4.91 9.27 12.96
N TYR A 73 5.03 8.46 11.91
CA TYR A 73 5.68 7.16 11.95
C TYR A 73 7.02 7.18 11.20
N ARG A 74 8.07 6.67 11.84
CA ARG A 74 9.41 6.55 11.24
C ARG A 74 9.67 5.11 10.85
N ILE A 75 10.17 4.89 9.63
CA ILE A 75 10.46 3.54 9.12
C ILE A 75 11.78 3.02 9.71
N GLU A 76 12.76 3.89 9.92
CA GLU A 76 14.09 3.53 10.45
C GLU A 76 14.08 3.29 11.96
N ALA A 77 13.07 3.85 12.65
CA ALA A 77 12.88 3.72 14.09
C ALA A 77 11.38 3.56 14.39
N PRO A 78 10.78 2.40 14.02
CA PRO A 78 9.35 2.18 14.16
C PRO A 78 8.97 2.15 15.64
N SER A 79 7.90 2.88 15.98
CA SER A 79 7.30 2.81 17.31
C SER A 79 6.65 1.44 17.54
N GLN A 80 6.36 1.10 18.79
CA GLN A 80 5.66 -0.15 19.12
C GLN A 80 4.32 -0.26 18.36
N GLU A 81 3.59 0.85 18.23
CA GLU A 81 2.33 0.92 17.48
C GLU A 81 2.50 0.53 16.01
N VAL A 82 3.58 0.99 15.36
CA VAL A 82 3.90 0.62 13.98
C VAL A 82 4.23 -0.86 13.87
N LEU A 83 5.00 -1.41 14.82
CA LEU A 83 5.35 -2.83 14.85
C LEU A 83 4.14 -3.74 15.11
N ASP A 84 3.23 -3.32 15.99
CA ASP A 84 1.98 -4.04 16.26
C ASP A 84 1.12 -4.06 15.01
N ARG A 85 1.04 -2.93 14.30
CA ARG A 85 0.33 -2.83 13.04
C ARG A 85 0.97 -3.65 11.93
N GLN A 86 2.30 -3.62 11.79
CA GLN A 86 3.04 -4.45 10.84
C GLN A 86 2.73 -5.93 11.08
N SER A 87 2.75 -6.36 12.34
CA SER A 87 2.42 -7.74 12.73
C SER A 87 0.98 -8.10 12.37
N TRP A 88 0.03 -7.21 12.63
CA TRP A 88 -1.36 -7.38 12.22
C TRP A 88 -1.50 -7.52 10.69
N ILE A 89 -0.83 -6.66 9.91
CA ILE A 89 -0.83 -6.72 8.44
C ILE A 89 -0.27 -8.07 7.94
N LEU A 90 0.84 -8.54 8.51
CA LEU A 90 1.43 -9.84 8.16
C LEU A 90 0.45 -10.99 8.40
N VAL A 91 -0.25 -10.97 9.53
CA VAL A 91 -1.31 -11.95 9.82
C VAL A 91 -2.41 -11.89 8.77
N GLN A 92 -2.89 -10.70 8.40
CA GLN A 92 -3.90 -10.55 7.34
C GLN A 92 -3.41 -11.07 5.98
N MET A 93 -2.17 -10.75 5.59
CA MET A 93 -1.56 -11.27 4.36
C MET A 93 -1.56 -12.81 4.34
N SER A 94 -1.21 -13.44 5.46
CA SER A 94 -1.24 -14.91 5.57
C SER A 94 -2.65 -15.50 5.48
N GLN A 95 -3.65 -14.85 6.10
CA GLN A 95 -5.04 -15.29 6.09
C GLN A 95 -5.65 -15.24 4.69
N LEU A 96 -5.18 -14.30 3.84
CA LEU A 96 -5.57 -14.21 2.44
C LEU A 96 -4.92 -15.28 1.55
N GLY A 97 -3.98 -16.08 2.08
CA GLY A 97 -3.22 -17.06 1.30
C GLY A 97 -1.84 -16.55 0.82
N GLY A 98 -1.35 -15.44 1.37
CA GLY A 98 -0.05 -14.87 1.04
C GLY A 98 0.05 -14.41 -0.41
N THR A 99 1.18 -14.66 -1.06
CA THR A 99 1.38 -14.29 -2.48
C THR A 99 0.56 -15.15 -3.45
N ALA A 100 0.09 -16.34 -3.03
CA ALA A 100 -0.77 -17.18 -3.87
C ALA A 100 -2.12 -16.52 -4.19
N TYR A 101 -2.61 -15.65 -3.29
CA TYR A 101 -3.78 -14.81 -3.52
C TYR A 101 -3.62 -13.93 -4.76
N LEU A 102 -2.42 -13.37 -4.98
CA LEU A 102 -2.15 -12.48 -6.12
C LEU A 102 -2.24 -13.24 -7.46
N GLN A 103 -1.85 -14.51 -7.48
CA GLN A 103 -1.98 -15.37 -8.67
C GLN A 103 -3.43 -15.71 -8.99
N GLN A 104 -4.31 -15.72 -7.99
CA GLN A 104 -5.75 -15.90 -8.21
C GLN A 104 -6.37 -14.61 -8.78
N LEU A 105 -6.06 -13.46 -8.20
CA LEU A 105 -6.54 -12.16 -8.69
C LEU A 105 -6.18 -11.88 -10.15
N GLN A 106 -4.95 -12.23 -10.57
CA GLN A 106 -4.53 -12.05 -11.96
C GLN A 106 -5.33 -12.90 -12.94
N ARG A 107 -5.72 -14.11 -12.55
CA ARG A 107 -6.53 -15.02 -13.37
C ARG A 107 -8.00 -14.60 -13.47
N GLU A 108 -8.50 -13.86 -12.48
CA GLU A 108 -9.89 -13.35 -12.46
C GLU A 108 -10.05 -12.02 -13.21
N SER A 109 -8.94 -11.33 -13.52
CA SER A 109 -8.91 -10.09 -14.30
C SER A 109 -8.65 -10.28 -15.80
N GLU A 110 -8.48 -11.52 -16.26
CA GLU A 110 -8.39 -11.92 -17.68
C GLU A 110 -9.76 -12.36 -18.22
#